data_AF-A0A2K4Y4P0-F1
#
_entry.id   AF-A0A2K4Y4P0-F1
#
_cell.length_a   1.000
_cell.length_b   1.000
_cell.length_c   1.000
_cell.angle_alpha   90.00
_cell.angle_beta   90.00
_cell.angle_gamma   90.00
#
_symmetry.space_group_name_H-M   'P 1'
#
loop_
_entity.id
_entity.type
_entity.pdbx_description
1 polymer ?
#
loop_
_entity_poly.entity_id
_entity_poly.type
_entity_poly.pdbx_seq_one_letter_code
_entity_poly.pdbx_strand_id
1 'polypeptide(L)'
;LSTTTELAELHDLIGGLRRCVSSLRSRYGDSPAMRRIVIDADRIIGDVELLDTDVSELDLARATVQHSGEKIIIPDTQYDTDFWRDVDDEGVGGHNRS
;
A
#
# COMPACT_ATOMS: atom_id res chain seq x y z
N LEU A 1 12.34 15.70 -13.27
CA LEU A 1 13.28 15.22 -12.24
C LEU A 1 13.24 13.68 -12.26
N SER A 2 14.26 13.00 -11.72
CA SER A 2 14.18 11.53 -11.55
C SER A 2 13.42 11.22 -10.26
N THR A 3 12.63 10.15 -10.23
CA THR A 3 11.86 9.69 -9.06
C THR A 3 12.74 9.53 -7.81
N THR A 4 13.99 9.11 -8.01
CA THR A 4 15.00 8.99 -6.93
C THR A 4 15.38 10.33 -6.30
N THR A 5 15.39 11.41 -7.09
CA THR A 5 15.69 12.77 -6.60
C THR A 5 14.52 13.32 -5.79
N GLU A 6 13.28 13.05 -6.23
CA GLU A 6 12.06 13.48 -5.53
C GLU A 6 11.92 12.76 -4.18
N LEU A 7 12.25 11.47 -4.10
CA LEU A 7 12.28 10.73 -2.83
C LEU A 7 13.35 11.25 -1.87
N ALA A 8 14.56 11.58 -2.37
CA ALA A 8 15.60 12.17 -1.53
C ALA A 8 15.17 13.53 -0.94
N GLU A 9 14.51 14.38 -1.73
CA GLU A 9 13.96 15.65 -1.26
C GLU A 9 12.86 15.44 -0.21
N LEU A 10 11.97 14.46 -0.41
CA LEU A 10 10.95 14.08 0.57
C LEU A 10 11.59 13.68 1.91
N HIS A 11 12.63 12.84 1.89
CA HIS A 11 13.36 12.42 3.10
C HIS A 11 13.97 13.60 3.86
N ASP A 12 14.56 14.56 3.14
CA ASP A 12 15.11 15.79 3.74
C ASP A 12 14.02 16.63 4.41
N LEU A 13 12.86 16.80 3.76
CA LEU A 13 11.72 17.53 4.30
C LEU A 13 11.15 16.85 5.55
N ILE A 14 11.02 15.53 5.55
CA ILE A 14 10.57 14.74 6.71
C ILE A 14 11.56 14.86 7.88
N GLY A 15 12.87 14.79 7.60
CA GLY A 15 13.90 15.07 8.60
C GLY A 15 13.76 16.48 9.19
N GLY A 16 13.44 17.47 8.35
CA GLY A 16 13.12 18.84 8.76
C GLY A 16 11.89 18.93 9.67
N LEU A 17 10.79 18.26 9.30
CA LEU A 17 9.54 18.22 10.07
C LEU A 17 9.78 17.67 11.48
N ARG A 18 10.51 16.54 11.61
CA ARG A 18 10.85 15.92 12.90
C ARG A 18 11.57 16.88 13.83
N ARG A 19 12.58 17.59 13.31
CA ARG A 19 13.35 18.59 14.06
C ARG A 19 12.47 19.78 14.48
N CYS A 20 11.62 20.26 13.56
CA CYS A 20 10.71 21.37 13.82
C CYS A 20 9.70 21.03 14.95
N VAL A 21 9.04 19.87 14.85
CA VAL A 21 8.07 19.40 15.85
C VAL A 21 8.74 19.19 17.21
N SER A 22 9.94 18.62 17.25
CA SER A 22 10.71 18.46 18.49
C SER A 22 11.03 19.81 19.14
N SER A 23 11.44 20.80 18.34
CA SER A 23 11.70 22.17 18.80
C SER A 23 10.42 22.87 19.30
N LEU A 24 9.29 22.69 18.62
CA LEU A 24 8.00 23.20 19.07
C LEU A 24 7.59 22.58 20.41
N ARG A 25 7.67 21.26 20.54
CA ARG A 25 7.34 20.55 21.79
C ARG A 25 8.22 21.00 22.95
N SER A 26 9.51 21.21 22.70
CA SER A 26 10.42 21.74 23.73
C SER A 26 10.07 23.17 24.18
N ARG A 27 9.53 24.01 23.30
CA ARG A 27 9.21 25.42 23.61
C ARG A 27 7.82 25.61 24.22
N TYR A 28 6.84 24.85 23.74
CA TYR A 28 5.43 25.05 24.09
C TYR A 28 4.86 23.97 25.01
N GLY A 29 5.65 22.94 25.33
CA GLY A 29 5.28 21.87 26.25
C GLY A 29 4.23 20.91 25.68
N ASP A 30 3.76 20.00 26.53
CA ASP A 30 2.91 18.86 26.13
C ASP A 30 1.41 19.20 26.17
N SER A 31 0.99 20.21 25.41
CA SER A 31 -0.43 20.56 25.30
C SER A 31 -1.21 19.54 24.44
N PRO A 32 -2.54 19.42 24.58
CA PRO A 32 -3.34 18.56 23.70
C PRO A 32 -3.16 18.88 22.21
N ALA A 33 -2.99 20.15 21.85
CA ALA A 33 -2.72 20.56 20.47
C ALA A 33 -1.31 20.10 20.02
N MET A 34 -0.30 20.23 20.89
CA MET A 34 1.05 19.76 20.58
C MET A 34 1.11 18.24 20.41
N ARG A 35 0.38 17.48 21.25
CA ARG A 35 0.27 16.02 21.10
C ARG A 35 -0.34 15.62 19.76
N ARG A 36 -1.35 16.35 19.26
CA ARG A 36 -1.92 16.12 17.91
C ARG A 36 -0.90 16.35 16.81
N ILE A 37 -0.15 17.45 16.87
CA ILE A 37 0.91 17.75 15.90
C ILE A 37 1.97 16.64 15.87
N VAL A 38 2.36 16.10 17.03
CA VAL A 38 3.30 14.98 17.10
C VAL A 38 2.70 13.72 16.45
N ILE A 39 1.45 13.38 16.78
CA ILE A 39 0.76 12.23 16.19
C ILE A 39 0.65 12.36 14.67
N ASP A 40 0.30 13.55 14.17
CA ASP A 40 0.18 13.80 12.74
C ASP A 40 1.54 13.68 12.03
N ALA A 41 2.62 14.19 12.65
CA ALA A 41 3.97 14.05 12.12
C ALA A 41 4.44 12.59 12.10
N ASP A 42 4.22 11.85 13.18
CA ASP A 42 4.55 10.42 13.28
C ASP A 42 3.80 9.59 12.23
N ARG A 43 2.53 9.93 11.98
CA ARG A 43 1.74 9.28 10.93
C ARG A 43 2.30 9.55 9.54
N ILE A 44 2.63 10.80 9.22
CA ILE A 44 3.23 11.14 7.92
C ILE A 44 4.56 10.41 7.72
N ILE A 45 5.39 10.30 8.77
CA ILE A 45 6.66 9.56 8.70
C ILE A 45 6.40 8.09 8.36
N GLY A 46 5.45 7.45 9.04
CA GLY A 46 5.07 6.06 8.76
C GLY A 46 4.52 5.87 7.33
N ASP A 47 3.71 6.82 6.84
CA ASP A 47 3.18 6.78 5.47
C ASP A 47 4.32 6.88 4.43
N VAL A 48 5.39 7.64 4.71
CA VAL A 48 6.58 7.73 3.84
C VAL A 48 7.42 6.44 3.89
N GLU A 49 7.60 5.83 5.06
CA GLU A 49 8.27 4.53 5.20
C GLU A 49 7.53 3.42 4.44
N LEU A 50 6.19 3.47 4.44
CA LEU A 50 5.36 2.58 3.64
C LEU A 50 5.56 2.82 2.14
N LEU A 51 5.59 4.09 1.72
CA LEU A 51 5.84 4.45 0.33
C LEU A 51 7.21 3.96 -0.16
N ASP A 52 8.26 4.07 0.65
CA ASP A 52 9.58 3.53 0.31
C ASP A 52 9.55 2.01 0.10
N THR A 53 8.76 1.32 0.93
CA THR A 53 8.54 -0.13 0.81
C THR A 53 7.83 -0.45 -0.50
N ASP A 54 6.74 0.24 -0.80
CA ASP A 54 5.97 0.06 -2.04
C ASP A 54 6.81 0.35 -3.29
N VAL A 55 7.62 1.42 -3.28
CA VAL A 55 8.53 1.74 -4.38
C VAL A 55 9.57 0.63 -4.56
N SER A 56 10.15 0.14 -3.47
CA SER A 56 11.12 -0.95 -3.51
C SER A 56 10.49 -2.24 -4.04
N GLU A 57 9.27 -2.58 -3.61
CA GLU A 57 8.52 -3.72 -4.10
C GLU A 57 8.12 -3.57 -5.56
N LEU A 58 7.70 -2.38 -6.01
CA LEU A 58 7.35 -2.12 -7.41
C LEU A 58 8.57 -2.15 -8.33
N ASP A 59 9.72 -1.66 -7.88
CA ASP A 59 10.98 -1.77 -8.62
C ASP A 59 11.43 -3.25 -8.73
N LEU A 60 11.29 -4.03 -7.65
CA LEU A 60 11.48 -5.48 -7.68
C LEU A 60 10.44 -6.16 -8.60
N ALA A 61 9.17 -5.75 -8.55
CA ALA A 61 8.11 -6.27 -9.40
C ALA A 61 8.41 -5.98 -10.88
N ARG A 62 8.83 -4.76 -11.24
CA ARG A 62 9.28 -4.42 -12.61
C ARG A 62 10.46 -5.28 -13.04
N ALA A 63 11.39 -5.60 -12.15
CA ALA A 63 12.47 -6.53 -12.46
C ALA A 63 11.96 -7.96 -12.71
N THR A 64 10.92 -8.42 -11.98
CA THR A 64 10.33 -9.76 -12.15
C THR A 64 9.34 -9.89 -13.32
N VAL A 65 8.76 -8.80 -13.82
CA VAL A 65 7.79 -8.80 -14.95
C VAL A 65 8.43 -9.21 -16.29
N GLN A 66 9.75 -9.42 -16.36
CA GLN A 66 10.36 -10.07 -17.54
C GLN A 66 10.03 -11.57 -17.68
N HIS A 67 9.36 -12.20 -16.69
CA HIS A 67 8.76 -13.49 -16.93
C HIS A 67 7.40 -13.30 -17.61
N SER A 68 7.44 -13.27 -18.94
CA SER A 68 6.33 -13.80 -19.75
C SER A 68 6.19 -15.29 -19.40
N GLY A 69 5.65 -15.59 -18.22
CA GLY A 69 5.29 -16.93 -17.81
C GLY A 69 4.37 -17.53 -18.86
N GLU A 70 4.51 -18.84 -19.07
CA GLU A 70 3.64 -19.62 -19.94
C GLU A 70 2.18 -19.28 -19.61
N LYS A 71 1.50 -18.62 -20.56
CA LYS A 71 0.10 -18.23 -20.39
C LYS A 71 -0.74 -19.49 -20.49
N ILE A 72 -1.44 -19.82 -19.42
CA ILE A 72 -2.43 -20.88 -19.43
C ILE A 72 -3.62 -20.37 -20.24
N ILE A 73 -3.95 -21.06 -21.33
CA ILE A 73 -5.11 -20.74 -22.17
C ILE A 73 -6.37 -21.10 -21.39
N ILE A 74 -7.24 -20.12 -21.17
CA ILE A 74 -8.59 -20.32 -20.65
C ILE A 74 -9.49 -20.63 -21.84
N PRO A 75 -10.16 -21.79 -21.90
CA PRO A 75 -11.07 -22.10 -22.99
C PRO A 75 -12.26 -21.14 -23.03
N ASP A 76 -12.61 -20.66 -24.24
CA ASP A 76 -13.85 -19.89 -24.48
C ASP A 76 -15.11 -20.79 -24.55
N THR A 77 -14.93 -22.10 -24.40
CA THR A 77 -16.03 -23.07 -24.37
C THR A 77 -16.62 -23.16 -22.98
N GLN A 78 -17.93 -23.46 -22.91
CA GLN A 78 -18.59 -23.71 -21.64
C GLN A 78 -17.93 -24.86 -20.88
N TYR A 79 -17.63 -24.63 -19.59
CA TYR A 79 -17.13 -25.67 -18.69
C TYR A 79 -18.22 -26.70 -18.42
N ASP A 80 -17.80 -27.94 -18.15
CA ASP A 80 -18.70 -28.99 -17.72
C ASP A 80 -19.46 -28.55 -16.45
N THR A 81 -20.77 -28.76 -16.43
CA THR A 81 -21.62 -28.55 -15.26
C THR A 81 -21.15 -29.34 -14.04
N ASP A 82 -20.57 -30.53 -14.24
CA ASP A 82 -20.03 -31.35 -13.15
C ASP A 82 -18.83 -30.69 -12.44
N PHE A 83 -18.13 -29.75 -13.10
CA PHE A 83 -17.04 -28.97 -12.50
C PHE A 83 -17.53 -28.07 -11.35
N TRP A 84 -18.80 -27.66 -11.36
CA TRP A 84 -19.38 -26.70 -10.41
C TRP A 84 -20.20 -27.34 -9.29
N ARG A 85 -20.34 -28.68 -9.29
CA ARG A 85 -21.32 -29.40 -8.47
C ARG A 85 -21.19 -29.20 -6.95
N ASP A 86 -19.99 -28.94 -6.46
CA ASP A 86 -19.70 -28.81 -5.02
C ASP A 86 -19.34 -27.36 -4.61
N VAL A 87 -19.48 -26.39 -5.54
CA VAL A 87 -19.16 -24.97 -5.31
C VAL A 87 -20.23 -24.26 -4.45
N ASP A 88 -21.40 -24.86 -4.32
CA ASP A 88 -22.52 -24.31 -3.54
C ASP A 88 -22.35 -24.47 -2.00
N ASP A 89 -21.38 -25.26 -1.52
CA ASP A 89 -21.13 -25.48 -0.07
C ASP A 89 -20.58 -24.22 0.64
N GLU A 90 -20.10 -23.22 -0.13
CA GLU A 90 -19.64 -21.93 0.40
C GLU A 90 -20.74 -20.86 0.46
N GLY A 91 -21.99 -21.18 0.07
CA GLY A 91 -23.14 -20.28 0.27
C GLY A 91 -23.19 -19.03 -0.62
N VAL A 92 -22.51 -19.03 -1.77
CA VAL A 92 -22.53 -17.94 -2.76
C VAL A 92 -23.47 -18.18 -3.95
N GLY A 93 -24.20 -19.30 -3.96
CA GLY A 93 -25.19 -19.65 -4.97
C GLY A 93 -26.54 -18.98 -4.72
N GLY A 94 -26.88 -17.94 -5.51
CA GLY A 94 -28.21 -17.33 -5.52
C GLY A 94 -29.25 -18.31 -6.04
N HIS A 95 -30.00 -18.95 -5.13
CA HIS A 95 -31.16 -19.75 -5.49
C HIS A 95 -32.28 -18.85 -6.03
N ASN A 96 -32.44 -18.79 -7.35
CA ASN A 96 -33.73 -18.44 -7.93
C ASN A 96 -34.66 -19.65 -7.73
N ARG A 97 -35.49 -19.60 -6.69
CA ARG A 97 -36.68 -20.45 -6.59
C ARG A 97 -37.87 -19.71 -7.19
N SER A 98 -38.30 -20.24 -8.33
CA SER A 98 -39.54 -20.01 -9.08
C SER A 98 -39.65 -18.74 -9.92
#